data_AF-A0AAW0IC59-F1
#
_entry.id   AF-A0AAW0IC59-F1
#
_cell.length_a   1.000
_cell.length_b   1.000
_cell.length_c   1.000
_cell.angle_alpha   90.00
_cell.angle_beta   90.00
_cell.angle_gamma   90.00
#
_symmetry.space_group_name_H-M   'P 1'
#
loop_
_entity.id
_entity.type
_entity.pdbx_description
1 polymer ?
#
loop_
_entity_poly.entity_id
_entity_poly.type
_entity_poly.pdbx_seq_one_letter_code
_entity_poly.pdbx_strand_id
1 'polypeptide(L)'
;MDKIYEGQVEVTGDEYNVESIDGQPGAFTCYLDAGLARTTTGNKVFGALKGAVDGGLSIPHSTKRFPGYDSESKEFNAEVHRKHIMGQNIADYMRYLMEEDEDAYKKQFSQYIKKSYSRHDGGDV
;
A
#
# COMPACT_ATOMS: atom_id res chain seq x y z
N MET A 1 -17.24 -17.05 -3.99
CA MET A 1 -16.49 -15.80 -4.17
C MET A 1 -15.00 -16.07 -4.04
N ASP A 2 -14.55 -16.64 -2.91
CA ASP A 2 -13.12 -16.83 -2.58
C ASP A 2 -12.29 -17.63 -3.61
N LYS A 3 -12.90 -18.59 -4.32
CA LYS A 3 -12.23 -19.39 -5.36
C LYS A 3 -12.32 -18.79 -6.77
N ILE A 4 -13.12 -17.75 -6.94
CA ILE A 4 -13.46 -17.17 -8.26
C ILE A 4 -12.68 -15.87 -8.45
N TYR A 5 -12.60 -15.06 -7.39
CA TYR A 5 -11.92 -13.77 -7.39
C TYR A 5 -10.85 -13.79 -6.30
N GLU A 6 -9.72 -14.45 -6.59
CA GLU A 6 -8.57 -14.55 -5.67
C GLU A 6 -7.82 -13.21 -5.53
N GLY A 7 -8.10 -12.26 -6.42
CA GLY A 7 -7.46 -10.95 -6.45
C GLY A 7 -6.07 -11.03 -7.09
N GLN A 8 -5.17 -10.14 -6.66
CA GLN A 8 -3.80 -10.06 -7.14
C GLN A 8 -2.86 -10.74 -6.15
N VAL A 9 -2.32 -11.89 -6.54
CA VAL A 9 -1.43 -12.73 -5.70
C VAL A 9 -0.08 -12.05 -5.44
N GLU A 10 0.52 -11.45 -6.47
CA GLU A 10 1.80 -10.76 -6.34
C GLU A 10 1.61 -9.25 -6.23
N VAL A 11 2.14 -8.63 -5.17
CA VAL A 11 2.05 -7.17 -4.99
C VAL A 11 2.99 -6.46 -5.95
N THR A 12 2.44 -5.94 -7.06
CA THR A 12 3.19 -5.17 -8.07
C THR A 12 3.17 -3.65 -7.81
N GLY A 13 2.18 -3.17 -7.05
CA GLY A 13 1.92 -1.74 -6.84
C GLY A 13 1.18 -1.05 -8.01
N ASP A 14 0.92 -1.78 -9.09
CA ASP A 14 0.23 -1.26 -10.28
C ASP A 14 -1.29 -1.17 -10.07
N GLU A 15 -2.00 -0.53 -11.00
CA GLU A 15 -3.46 -0.51 -11.03
C GLU A 15 -4.00 -1.93 -11.29
N TYR A 16 -4.98 -2.34 -10.48
CA TYR A 16 -5.66 -3.62 -10.61
C TYR A 16 -7.15 -3.38 -10.45
N ASN A 17 -7.97 -4.01 -11.29
CA ASN A 17 -9.41 -4.01 -11.16
C ASN A 17 -9.92 -5.41 -11.49
N VAL A 18 -10.69 -5.99 -10.58
CA VAL A 18 -11.32 -7.29 -10.82
C VAL A 18 -12.47 -7.12 -11.82
N GLU A 19 -12.52 -7.99 -12.82
CA GLU A 19 -13.63 -8.06 -13.77
C GLU A 19 -14.52 -9.27 -13.46
N SER A 20 -15.80 -9.17 -13.81
CA SER A 20 -16.72 -10.31 -13.64
C SER A 20 -16.46 -11.39 -14.68
N ILE A 21 -16.56 -12.65 -14.27
CA ILE A 21 -16.36 -13.80 -15.16
C ILE A 21 -17.71 -14.30 -15.68
N ASP A 22 -17.83 -14.45 -17.00
CA ASP A 22 -19.05 -14.96 -17.63
C ASP A 22 -19.47 -16.32 -17.07
N GLY A 23 -20.75 -16.46 -16.73
CA GLY A 23 -21.31 -17.69 -16.16
C GLY A 23 -21.00 -17.92 -14.67
N GLN A 24 -20.29 -17.01 -14.01
CA GLN A 24 -20.06 -17.02 -12.56
C GLN A 24 -20.83 -15.88 -11.87
N PRO A 25 -21.01 -15.92 -10.53
CA PRO A 25 -21.46 -14.74 -9.79
C PRO A 25 -20.54 -13.55 -10.06
N GLY A 26 -21.12 -12.37 -10.29
CA GLY A 26 -20.35 -11.15 -10.57
C GLY A 26 -19.41 -10.75 -9.42
N ALA A 27 -18.38 -9.98 -9.74
CA ALA A 27 -17.47 -9.43 -8.75
C ALA A 27 -18.25 -8.55 -7.75
N PHE A 28 -17.84 -8.58 -6.48
CA PHE A 28 -18.51 -7.79 -5.46
C PHE A 28 -18.15 -6.32 -5.61
N THR A 29 -19.11 -5.51 -6.07
CA THR A 29 -18.92 -4.08 -6.24
C THR A 29 -19.19 -3.32 -4.95
N CYS A 30 -18.25 -2.49 -4.53
CA CYS A 30 -18.41 -1.57 -3.41
C CYS A 30 -17.70 -0.23 -3.64
N TYR A 31 -17.93 0.72 -2.75
CA TYR A 31 -17.41 2.09 -2.86
C TYR A 31 -16.68 2.48 -1.58
N LEU A 32 -15.55 3.17 -1.73
CA LEU A 32 -14.82 3.73 -0.62
C LEU A 32 -15.53 4.98 -0.09
N ASP A 33 -15.82 4.99 1.20
CA ASP A 33 -16.18 6.21 1.95
C ASP A 33 -14.99 6.65 2.79
N ALA A 34 -14.41 7.81 2.49
CA ALA A 34 -13.29 8.38 3.24
C ALA A 34 -13.74 9.11 4.51
N GLY A 35 -15.05 9.32 4.71
CA GLY A 35 -15.60 10.09 5.82
C GLY A 35 -14.99 11.49 5.91
N LEU A 36 -14.48 11.83 7.10
CA LEU A 36 -13.83 13.13 7.37
C LEU A 36 -12.34 13.15 6.99
N ALA A 37 -11.77 12.02 6.54
CA ALA A 37 -10.37 11.98 6.15
C ALA A 37 -10.15 12.79 4.87
N ARG A 38 -9.21 13.75 4.92
CA ARG A 38 -8.85 14.53 3.74
C ARG A 38 -8.21 13.64 2.68
N THR A 39 -8.70 13.71 1.45
CA THR A 39 -8.24 12.90 0.31
C THR A 39 -6.97 13.45 -0.35
N THR A 40 -5.86 13.46 0.39
CA THR A 40 -4.52 13.81 -0.12
C THR A 40 -3.83 12.60 -0.76
N THR A 41 -2.96 12.84 -1.72
CA THR A 41 -2.12 11.79 -2.31
C THR A 41 -1.20 11.19 -1.23
N GLY A 42 -1.12 9.86 -1.19
CA GLY A 42 -0.36 9.11 -0.19
C GLY A 42 -1.08 8.90 1.16
N ASN A 43 -2.36 9.31 1.28
CA ASN A 43 -3.11 9.05 2.51
C ASN A 43 -3.34 7.53 2.71
N LYS A 44 -3.14 7.05 3.94
CA LYS A 44 -3.28 5.64 4.35
C LYS A 44 -4.67 5.04 4.09
N VAL A 45 -5.72 5.86 4.03
CA VAL A 45 -7.07 5.38 3.65
C VAL A 45 -7.05 4.73 2.26
N PHE A 46 -6.22 5.24 1.34
CA PHE A 46 -6.04 4.63 0.03
C PHE A 46 -5.17 3.37 0.07
N GLY A 47 -4.35 3.17 1.10
CA GLY A 47 -3.70 1.88 1.34
C GLY A 47 -4.71 0.78 1.65
N ALA A 48 -5.74 1.08 2.45
CA ALA A 48 -6.84 0.15 2.70
C ALA A 48 -7.66 -0.12 1.42
N LEU A 49 -7.93 0.91 0.61
CA LEU A 49 -8.53 0.75 -0.71
C LEU A 49 -7.73 -0.22 -1.59
N LYS A 50 -6.42 0.00 -1.71
CA LYS A 50 -5.56 -0.85 -2.56
C LYS A 50 -5.55 -2.29 -2.08
N GLY A 51 -5.46 -2.53 -0.77
CA GLY A 51 -5.55 -3.88 -0.21
C GLY A 51 -6.91 -4.55 -0.48
N ALA A 52 -8.01 -3.82 -0.43
CA ALA A 52 -9.34 -4.35 -0.74
C ALA A 52 -9.51 -4.69 -2.24
N VAL A 53 -8.98 -3.83 -3.12
CA VAL A 53 -8.93 -4.04 -4.57
C VAL A 53 -8.08 -5.27 -4.91
N ASP A 54 -6.87 -5.34 -4.35
CA ASP A 54 -5.95 -6.47 -4.55
C ASP A 54 -6.50 -7.76 -3.94
N GLY A 55 -7.39 -7.66 -2.95
CA GLY A 55 -8.14 -8.79 -2.39
C GLY A 55 -9.34 -9.24 -3.24
N GLY A 56 -9.57 -8.65 -4.42
CA GLY A 56 -10.62 -9.08 -5.36
C GLY A 56 -11.97 -8.38 -5.20
N LEU A 57 -12.03 -7.22 -4.53
CA LEU A 57 -13.22 -6.37 -4.56
C LEU A 57 -13.22 -5.45 -5.78
N SER A 58 -14.38 -5.30 -6.41
CA SER A 58 -14.60 -4.33 -7.49
C SER A 58 -14.87 -2.97 -6.88
N ILE A 59 -13.84 -2.13 -6.78
CA ILE A 59 -13.96 -0.76 -6.26
C ILE A 59 -13.49 0.21 -7.33
N PRO A 60 -14.39 1.04 -7.91
CA PRO A 60 -13.99 2.04 -8.89
C PRO A 60 -13.01 3.05 -8.27
N HIS A 61 -11.82 3.17 -8.85
CA HIS A 61 -10.77 4.08 -8.37
C HIS A 61 -9.87 4.56 -9.51
N SER A 62 -8.85 5.37 -9.15
CA SER A 62 -7.76 5.76 -10.05
C SER A 62 -6.46 5.84 -9.25
N THR A 63 -5.32 5.80 -9.93
CA THR A 63 -3.99 5.82 -9.29
C THR A 63 -3.57 7.18 -8.71
N LYS A 64 -4.33 8.26 -8.97
CA LYS A 64 -3.96 9.65 -8.64
C LYS A 64 -3.74 9.96 -7.16
N ARG A 65 -4.25 9.11 -6.27
CA ARG A 65 -4.12 9.28 -4.82
C ARG A 65 -3.13 8.32 -4.18
N PHE A 66 -2.54 7.41 -4.93
CA PHE A 66 -1.52 6.51 -4.41
C PHE A 66 -0.14 7.18 -4.33
N PRO A 67 0.72 6.75 -3.39
CA PRO A 67 2.14 7.08 -3.42
C PRO A 67 2.75 6.76 -4.79
N GLY A 68 3.58 7.65 -5.33
CA GLY A 68 4.17 7.49 -6.67
C GLY A 68 3.41 8.18 -7.80
N TYR A 69 2.25 8.80 -7.54
CA TYR A 69 1.60 9.68 -8.50
C TYR A 69 2.18 11.11 -8.42
N ASP A 70 2.56 11.66 -9.56
CA ASP A 70 3.04 13.03 -9.71
C ASP A 70 1.94 13.89 -10.37
N SER A 71 1.57 15.01 -9.73
CA SER A 71 0.50 15.88 -10.23
C SER A 71 0.91 16.79 -11.38
N GLU A 72 2.20 17.07 -11.53
CA GLU A 72 2.75 17.92 -12.58
C GLU A 72 2.90 17.12 -13.87
N SER A 73 3.57 15.96 -13.81
CA SER A 73 3.73 15.08 -14.98
C SER A 73 2.47 14.27 -15.28
N LYS A 74 1.58 14.09 -14.29
CA LYS A 74 0.38 13.22 -14.35
C LYS A 74 0.73 11.74 -14.55
N GLU A 75 1.94 11.35 -14.15
CA GLU A 75 2.43 9.99 -14.25
C GLU A 75 2.33 9.26 -12.92
N PHE A 76 2.17 7.94 -12.98
CA PHE A 76 2.14 7.07 -11.82
C PHE A 76 3.30 6.08 -11.87
N ASN A 77 4.07 6.02 -10.79
CA ASN A 77 5.16 5.07 -10.62
C ASN A 77 4.76 3.93 -9.66
N ALA A 78 4.42 2.78 -10.24
CA ALA A 78 4.03 1.57 -9.51
C ALA A 78 5.14 1.03 -8.58
N GLU A 79 6.42 1.20 -8.95
CA GLU A 79 7.55 0.74 -8.13
C GLU A 79 7.65 1.53 -6.82
N VAL A 80 7.45 2.85 -6.88
CA VAL A 80 7.39 3.71 -5.69
C VAL A 80 6.20 3.32 -4.82
N HIS A 81 5.03 3.05 -5.43
CA HIS A 81 3.86 2.60 -4.70
C HIS A 81 4.11 1.26 -3.99
N ARG A 82 4.67 0.27 -4.70
CA ARG A 82 5.03 -1.04 -4.16
C ARG A 82 5.99 -0.93 -2.98
N LYS A 83 7.03 -0.10 -3.08
CA LYS A 83 7.96 0.17 -1.97
C LYS A 83 7.25 0.72 -0.74
N HIS A 84 6.25 1.57 -0.91
CA HIS A 84 5.43 2.08 0.20
C HIS A 84 4.51 1.01 0.80
N ILE A 85 3.93 0.13 -0.03
CA ILE A 85 3.12 -1.00 0.44
C ILE A 85 3.97 -1.92 1.33
N MET A 86 5.21 -2.20 0.92
CA MET A 86 6.16 -3.02 1.68
C MET A 86 6.83 -2.29 2.85
N GLY A 87 6.48 -1.02 3.11
CA GLY A 87 7.05 -0.23 4.20
C GLY A 87 8.52 0.15 4.03
N GLN A 88 9.07 0.07 2.81
CA GLN A 88 10.48 0.37 2.53
C GLN A 88 10.84 1.81 2.90
N ASN A 89 9.93 2.77 2.72
CA ASN A 89 10.13 4.17 3.13
C ASN A 89 10.38 4.32 4.64
N ILE A 90 9.72 3.51 5.46
CA ILE A 90 9.93 3.48 6.91
C ILE A 90 11.29 2.85 7.21
N ALA A 91 11.63 1.74 6.55
CA ALA A 91 12.92 1.08 6.69
C ALA A 91 14.09 2.00 6.29
N ASP A 92 13.93 2.79 5.22
CA ASP A 92 14.92 3.76 4.76
C ASP A 92 15.12 4.88 5.78
N TYR A 93 14.03 5.40 6.34
CA TYR A 93 14.11 6.42 7.40
C TYR A 93 14.75 5.88 8.69
N MET A 94 14.47 4.63 9.06
CA MET A 94 15.15 3.96 10.16
C MET A 94 16.67 3.88 9.91
N ARG A 95 17.10 3.51 8.70
CA ARG A 95 18.53 3.46 8.34
C ARG A 95 19.20 4.83 8.41
N TYR A 96 18.54 5.84 7.84
CA TYR A 96 19.01 7.21 7.91
C TYR A 96 19.24 7.67 9.36
N LEU A 97 18.28 7.47 10.27
CA LEU A 97 18.47 7.88 11.67
C LEU A 97 19.53 7.06 12.39
N MET A 98 19.70 5.77 12.10
CA MET A 98 20.78 4.99 12.72
C MET A 98 22.17 5.53 12.37
N GLU A 99 22.34 6.05 11.15
CA GLU A 99 23.61 6.60 10.68
C GLU A 99 23.83 8.06 11.15
N GLU A 100 22.77 8.86 11.14
CA GLU A 100 22.88 10.31 11.36
C GLU A 100 22.57 10.76 12.80
N ASP A 101 21.63 10.09 13.49
CA ASP A 101 21.18 10.46 14.84
C ASP A 101 20.63 9.25 15.61
N GLU A 102 21.54 8.49 16.22
CA GLU A 102 21.22 7.27 16.95
C GLU A 102 20.29 7.53 18.15
N ASP A 103 20.34 8.73 18.75
CA ASP A 103 19.47 9.11 19.86
C ASP A 103 18.03 9.32 19.38
N ALA A 104 17.84 10.00 18.23
CA ALA A 104 16.54 10.11 17.58
C ALA A 104 16.02 8.72 17.16
N TYR A 105 16.87 7.84 16.63
CA TYR A 105 16.49 6.48 16.28
C TYR A 105 15.96 5.72 17.50
N LYS A 106 16.71 5.68 18.61
CA LYS A 106 16.31 5.03 19.87
C LYS A 106 15.00 5.59 20.41
N LYS A 107 14.81 6.91 20.33
CA LYS A 107 13.59 7.57 20.80
C LYS A 107 12.38 7.21 19.95
N GLN A 108 12.47 7.33 18.62
CA GLN A 108 11.35 7.15 17.71
C GLN A 108 11.00 5.67 17.50
N PHE A 109 12.01 4.79 17.42
CA PHE A 109 11.85 3.37 17.11
C PHE A 109 12.06 2.43 18.31
N SER A 110 11.97 2.95 19.54
CA SER A 110 12.13 2.20 20.79
C SER A 110 11.36 0.86 20.83
N GLN A 111 10.13 0.83 20.31
CA GLN A 111 9.31 -0.39 20.27
C GLN A 111 9.82 -1.44 19.27
N TYR A 112 10.42 -1.00 18.15
CA TYR A 112 11.04 -1.91 17.19
C TYR A 112 12.28 -2.57 17.79
N ILE A 113 13.10 -1.77 18.47
CA ILE A 113 14.30 -2.24 19.19
C ILE A 113 13.91 -3.23 20.29
N LYS A 114 12.90 -2.89 21.11
CA LYS A 114 12.43 -3.74 22.22
C LYS A 114 11.92 -5.10 21.73
N LYS A 115 11.24 -5.12 20.59
CA LYS A 115 10.70 -6.36 19.99
C LYS A 115 11.71 -7.11 19.13
N SER A 116 12.98 -6.68 19.13
CA SER A 116 14.04 -7.26 18.30
C SER A 116 13.63 -7.37 16.82
N TYR A 117 12.84 -6.41 16.33
CA TYR A 117 12.69 -6.19 14.89
C TYR A 117 13.96 -5.53 14.37
N SER A 118 15.07 -6.24 14.50
CA SER A 118 16.34 -5.92 13.87
C SER A 118 16.37 -6.66 12.55
N ARG A 119 16.20 -5.92 11.45
CA ARG A 119 16.52 -6.38 10.10
C ARG A 119 15.74 -7.65 9.68
N HIS A 120 14.52 -7.46 9.17
CA HIS A 120 14.04 -8.38 8.15
C HIS A 120 14.35 -7.74 6.79
N ASP A 121 15.29 -8.34 6.06
CA ASP A 121 15.50 -8.04 4.65
C ASP A 121 14.15 -8.16 3.94
N GLY A 122 13.80 -7.12 3.19
CA GLY A 122 12.47 -6.91 2.64
C GLY A 122 11.96 -8.09 1.82
N GLY A 123 10.79 -8.57 2.21
CA GLY A 123 10.07 -9.66 1.56
C GLY A 123 9.40 -10.51 2.62
N ASP A 124 8.07 -10.61 2.56
CA ASP A 124 7.21 -11.54 3.31
C ASP A 124 6.59 -10.99 4.60
N VAL A 125 5.43 -10.36 4.41
CA VAL A 125 4.22 -10.61 5.21
C VAL A 125 3.19 -11.32 4.35
#